data_AF-A0A3C0XQM5-F1
#
_entry.id   AF-A0A3C0XQM5-F1
#
_cell.length_a   1.000
_cell.length_b   1.000
_cell.length_c   1.000
_cell.angle_alpha   90.00
_cell.angle_beta   90.00
_cell.angle_gamma   90.00
#
_symmetry.space_group_name_H-M   'P 1'
#
loop_
_entity.id
_entity.type
_entity.pdbx_description
1 polymer ?
#
loop_
_entity_poly.entity_id
_entity_poly.type
_entity_poly.pdbx_seq_one_letter_code
_entity_poly.pdbx_strand_id
1 'polypeptide(L)'
;MDRRPARGARAPARATADAALHWRPARETNSIGDTVWHVARWLDLVTIWLSNAAPETQHWIADGWAARTGYDPRGIGTDGLGAISGYSFAEVEAIPRLRADQLREYLTAVCDDVIPRLRAADPETARRHKGVVQGAFGHLGEIAALRTLYERQASG
;
A
#
# COMPACT_ATOMS: atom_id res chain seq x y z
N MET A 1 -15.52 -53.20 -16.60
CA MET A 1 -15.42 -52.07 -17.54
C MET A 1 -15.81 -50.82 -16.75
N ASP A 2 -14.80 -50.07 -16.37
CA ASP A 2 -14.84 -48.98 -15.37
C ASP A 2 -15.30 -47.67 -16.03
N ARG A 3 -16.24 -46.95 -15.41
CA ARG A 3 -16.63 -45.59 -15.81
C ARG A 3 -17.02 -44.78 -14.57
N ARG A 4 -16.02 -44.19 -13.92
CA ARG A 4 -16.23 -42.98 -13.11
C ARG A 4 -16.29 -41.76 -14.03
N PRO A 5 -17.24 -40.83 -13.85
CA PRO A 5 -17.11 -39.50 -14.42
C PRO A 5 -16.16 -38.69 -13.53
N ALA A 6 -14.99 -38.34 -14.07
CA ALA A 6 -14.12 -37.32 -13.46
C ALA A 6 -14.81 -35.95 -13.60
N ARG A 7 -15.65 -35.60 -12.63
CA ARG A 7 -16.05 -34.20 -12.38
C ARG A 7 -15.01 -33.55 -11.50
N GLY A 8 -14.33 -32.58 -12.08
CA GLY A 8 -13.40 -31.70 -11.39
C GLY A 8 -12.94 -30.69 -12.41
N ALA A 9 -13.83 -29.75 -12.75
CA ALA A 9 -13.48 -28.58 -13.52
C ALA A 9 -12.26 -27.94 -12.82
N ARG A 10 -11.15 -27.92 -13.55
CA ARG A 10 -9.92 -27.26 -13.14
C ARG A 10 -10.31 -25.80 -12.85
N ALA A 11 -10.23 -25.39 -11.59
CA ALA A 11 -10.44 -23.99 -11.20
C ALA A 11 -9.63 -23.10 -12.14
N PRO A 12 -10.20 -22.03 -12.71
CA PRO A 12 -9.50 -21.21 -13.68
C PRO A 12 -8.25 -20.63 -13.00
N ALA A 13 -7.18 -20.60 -13.79
CA ALA A 13 -5.85 -20.14 -13.44
C ALA A 13 -5.88 -18.93 -12.50
N ARG A 14 -5.04 -18.98 -11.45
CA ARG A 14 -4.61 -17.86 -10.62
C ARG A 14 -5.04 -16.54 -11.23
N ALA A 15 -6.05 -15.90 -10.65
CA ALA A 15 -6.25 -14.49 -10.92
C ALA A 15 -4.89 -13.80 -10.86
N THR A 16 -4.59 -12.95 -11.84
CA THR A 16 -3.30 -12.29 -11.89
C THR A 16 -3.07 -11.61 -10.54
N ALA A 17 -1.83 -11.65 -10.04
CA ALA A 17 -1.50 -11.07 -8.73
C ALA A 17 -2.07 -9.63 -8.60
N ASP A 18 -2.07 -8.88 -9.70
CA ASP A 18 -2.62 -7.52 -9.79
C ASP A 18 -4.15 -7.45 -9.66
N ALA A 19 -4.90 -8.44 -10.15
CA ALA A 19 -6.35 -8.48 -9.96
C ALA A 19 -6.72 -8.66 -8.48
N ALA A 20 -5.97 -9.50 -7.76
CA ALA A 20 -6.11 -9.67 -6.31
C ALA A 20 -5.71 -8.39 -5.55
N LEU A 21 -4.66 -7.70 -6.02
CA LEU A 21 -4.19 -6.46 -5.39
C LEU A 21 -5.26 -5.38 -5.36
N HIS A 22 -6.05 -5.23 -6.42
CA HIS A 22 -7.03 -4.16 -6.52
C HIS A 22 -8.48 -4.60 -6.30
N TRP A 23 -8.68 -5.83 -5.81
CA TRP A 23 -9.99 -6.31 -5.42
C TRP A 23 -10.39 -5.73 -4.06
N ARG A 24 -11.69 -5.47 -3.89
CA ARG A 24 -12.27 -4.94 -2.66
C ARG A 24 -13.47 -5.80 -2.23
N PRO A 25 -13.57 -6.20 -0.95
CA PRO A 25 -14.72 -6.97 -0.45
C PRO A 25 -16.02 -6.17 -0.45
N ALA A 26 -15.95 -4.85 -0.32
CA ALA A 26 -17.07 -3.93 -0.48
C ALA A 26 -16.58 -2.64 -1.15
N ARG A 27 -17.51 -1.85 -1.70
CA ARG A 27 -17.15 -0.59 -2.38
C ARG A 27 -16.23 0.26 -1.52
N GLU A 28 -16.65 0.60 -0.31
CA GLU A 28 -15.94 1.55 0.57
C GLU A 28 -14.85 0.91 1.45
N THR A 29 -14.21 -0.15 0.94
CA THR A 29 -13.06 -0.78 1.61
C THR A 29 -11.79 -0.58 0.79
N ASN A 30 -10.66 -0.43 1.47
CA ASN A 30 -9.36 -0.42 0.80
C ASN A 30 -9.07 -1.78 0.16
N SER A 31 -8.42 -1.76 -1.00
CA SER A 31 -7.82 -2.95 -1.58
C SER A 31 -6.42 -3.21 -0.99
N ILE A 32 -5.85 -4.39 -1.24
CA ILE A 32 -4.47 -4.68 -0.82
C ILE A 32 -3.49 -3.65 -1.41
N GLY A 33 -3.68 -3.27 -2.68
CA GLY A 33 -2.86 -2.28 -3.36
C GLY A 33 -2.93 -0.91 -2.70
N ASP A 34 -4.14 -0.46 -2.33
CA ASP A 34 -4.33 0.82 -1.62
C ASP A 34 -3.65 0.79 -0.25
N THR A 35 -3.81 -0.32 0.49
CA THR A 35 -3.20 -0.49 1.81
C THR A 35 -1.67 -0.54 1.75
N VAL A 36 -1.08 -1.20 0.75
CA VAL A 36 0.38 -1.21 0.56
C VAL A 36 0.89 0.18 0.18
N TRP A 37 0.20 0.86 -0.75
CA TRP A 37 0.54 2.24 -1.13
C TRP A 37 0.45 3.19 0.08
N HIS A 38 -0.62 3.09 0.86
CA HIS A 38 -0.83 3.84 2.10
C HIS A 38 0.33 3.68 3.10
N VAL A 39 0.75 2.44 3.34
CA VAL A 39 1.87 2.15 4.23
C VAL A 39 3.16 2.80 3.69
N ALA A 40 3.45 2.65 2.40
CA ALA A 40 4.62 3.28 1.79
C ALA A 40 4.58 4.81 1.91
N ARG A 41 3.41 5.44 1.66
CA ARG A 41 3.22 6.90 1.81
C ARG A 41 3.50 7.38 3.23
N TRP A 42 3.00 6.70 4.25
CA TRP A 42 3.26 7.06 5.63
C TRP A 42 4.74 6.95 6.01
N LEU A 43 5.42 5.91 5.53
CA LEU A 43 6.85 5.75 5.76
C LEU A 43 7.68 6.83 5.03
N ASP A 44 7.25 7.23 3.83
CA ASP A 44 7.87 8.31 3.04
C ASP A 44 7.73 9.67 3.76
N LEU A 45 6.57 9.94 4.37
CA LEU A 45 6.38 11.11 5.24
C LEU A 45 7.28 11.07 6.47
N VAL A 46 7.42 9.90 7.11
CA VAL A 46 8.34 9.75 8.25
C VAL A 46 9.79 10.04 7.84
N THR A 47 10.22 9.60 6.67
CA THR A 47 11.56 9.90 6.14
C THR A 47 11.83 11.41 6.09
N ILE A 48 10.91 12.20 5.53
CA ILE A 48 11.11 13.65 5.43
C ILE A 48 11.03 14.33 6.79
N TRP A 49 10.19 13.85 7.71
CA TRP A 49 10.11 14.41 9.06
C TRP A 49 11.34 14.14 9.90
N LEU A 50 11.91 12.93 9.81
CA LEU A 50 13.18 12.58 10.46
C LEU A 50 14.33 13.45 9.97
N SER A 51 14.26 13.93 8.73
CA SER A 51 15.32 14.71 8.09
C SER A 51 15.03 16.21 8.05
N ASN A 52 13.88 16.66 8.57
CA ASN A 52 13.33 18.01 8.39
C ASN A 52 13.44 18.50 6.93
N ALA A 53 13.12 17.60 5.99
CA ALA A 53 13.28 17.83 4.56
C ALA A 53 12.01 18.41 3.94
N ALA A 54 12.18 19.03 2.77
CA ALA A 54 11.07 19.60 2.02
C ALA A 54 10.14 18.51 1.42
N PRO A 55 8.84 18.75 1.23
CA PRO A 55 7.92 17.77 0.65
C PRO A 55 8.33 17.22 -0.72
N GLU A 56 9.10 17.98 -1.50
CA GLU A 56 9.62 17.59 -2.81
C GLU A 56 10.63 16.45 -2.73
N THR A 57 11.22 16.21 -1.56
CA THR A 57 12.20 15.13 -1.35
C THR A 57 11.55 13.80 -1.01
N GLN A 58 10.22 13.74 -0.85
CA GLN A 58 9.51 12.47 -0.69
C GLN A 58 9.77 11.60 -1.92
N HIS A 59 10.02 10.31 -1.73
CA HIS A 59 10.28 9.36 -2.81
C HIS A 59 9.19 9.38 -3.89
N TRP A 60 7.92 9.54 -3.50
CA TRP A 60 6.83 9.66 -4.48
C TRP A 60 7.04 10.81 -5.49
N ILE A 61 7.62 11.92 -5.04
CA ILE A 61 7.89 13.10 -5.86
C ILE A 61 9.27 13.00 -6.50
N ALA A 62 10.31 12.82 -5.70
CA ALA A 62 11.71 12.82 -6.12
C ALA A 62 12.03 11.70 -7.12
N ASP A 63 11.46 10.51 -6.94
CA ASP A 63 11.67 9.37 -7.85
C ASP A 63 10.68 9.40 -9.03
N GLY A 64 9.94 10.50 -9.20
CA GLY A 64 9.05 10.73 -10.35
C GLY A 64 7.80 9.85 -10.39
N TRP A 65 7.38 9.23 -9.27
CA TRP A 65 6.11 8.48 -9.26
C TRP A 65 4.92 9.35 -9.60
N ALA A 66 4.86 10.57 -9.08
CA ALA A 66 3.80 11.52 -9.42
C ALA A 66 3.72 11.80 -10.92
N ALA A 67 4.87 12.04 -11.57
CA ALA A 67 4.92 12.25 -13.02
C ALA A 67 4.56 10.98 -13.81
N ARG A 68 5.06 9.81 -13.40
CA ARG A 68 4.78 8.50 -14.05
C ARG A 68 3.31 8.10 -13.98
N THR A 69 2.65 8.42 -12.88
CA THR A 69 1.26 8.01 -12.61
C THR A 69 0.24 9.11 -12.91
N GLY A 70 0.70 10.36 -13.06
CA GLY A 70 -0.18 11.54 -13.17
C GLY A 70 -0.87 11.91 -11.86
N TYR A 71 -0.40 11.39 -10.72
CA TYR A 71 -1.06 11.55 -9.42
C TYR A 71 -0.11 12.15 -8.38
N ASP A 72 -0.39 13.39 -7.98
CA ASP A 72 0.27 14.07 -6.86
C ASP A 72 -0.64 14.05 -5.62
N PRO A 73 -0.31 13.29 -4.57
CA PRO A 73 -1.16 13.16 -3.40
C PRO A 73 -1.08 14.36 -2.43
N ARG A 74 -0.15 15.31 -2.65
CA ARG A 74 0.04 16.44 -1.75
C ARG A 74 -1.19 17.35 -1.76
N GLY A 75 -1.59 17.82 -0.58
CA GLY A 75 -2.79 18.64 -0.41
C GLY A 75 -4.10 17.85 -0.31
N ILE A 76 -4.05 16.52 -0.34
CA ILE A 76 -5.22 15.64 -0.23
C ILE A 76 -5.27 14.98 1.15
N GLY A 77 -6.48 14.84 1.70
CA GLY A 77 -6.73 14.19 2.99
C GLY A 77 -6.38 15.04 4.21
N THR A 78 -6.22 14.38 5.36
CA THR A 78 -5.90 15.03 6.64
C THR A 78 -4.62 15.85 6.52
N ASP A 79 -4.72 17.15 6.79
CA ASP A 79 -3.64 18.14 6.72
C ASP A 79 -2.89 18.17 5.37
N GLY A 80 -3.51 17.64 4.31
CA GLY A 80 -2.89 17.55 2.98
C GLY A 80 -1.72 16.58 2.90
N LEU A 81 -1.61 15.62 3.82
CA LEU A 81 -0.48 14.70 3.92
C LEU A 81 -0.39 13.68 2.79
N GLY A 82 -1.51 13.40 2.10
CA GLY A 82 -1.47 12.56 0.90
C GLY A 82 -1.17 11.09 1.19
N ALA A 83 -1.81 10.53 2.23
CA ALA A 83 -1.60 9.16 2.69
C ALA A 83 -2.92 8.47 3.05
N ILE A 84 -3.97 8.56 2.23
CA ILE A 84 -5.34 7.99 2.43
C ILE A 84 -6.11 8.51 3.66
N SER A 85 -5.45 8.80 4.79
CA SER A 85 -6.10 9.32 5.98
C SER A 85 -6.86 10.60 5.66
N GLY A 86 -8.17 10.60 5.94
CA GLY A 86 -9.07 11.72 5.63
C GLY A 86 -9.51 11.83 4.17
N TYR A 87 -9.18 10.85 3.32
CA TYR A 87 -9.66 10.83 1.93
C TYR A 87 -11.15 10.49 1.90
N SER A 88 -11.88 11.18 1.02
CA SER A 88 -13.13 10.71 0.44
C SER A 88 -12.89 9.48 -0.43
N PHE A 89 -13.96 8.71 -0.68
CA PHE A 89 -13.84 7.52 -1.51
C PHE A 89 -13.42 7.84 -2.96
N ALA A 90 -13.87 8.96 -3.51
CA ALA A 90 -13.48 9.41 -4.85
C ALA A 90 -11.96 9.69 -4.92
N GLU A 91 -11.37 10.24 -3.85
CA GLU A 91 -9.92 10.44 -3.76
C GLU A 91 -9.18 9.10 -3.64
N VAL A 92 -9.74 8.10 -2.96
CA VAL A 92 -9.16 6.75 -2.93
C VAL A 92 -9.22 6.11 -4.33
N GLU A 93 -10.33 6.26 -5.06
CA GLU A 93 -10.45 5.75 -6.44
C GLU A 93 -9.48 6.44 -7.42
N ALA A 94 -9.02 7.65 -7.11
CA ALA A 94 -8.03 8.37 -7.89
C ALA A 94 -6.58 7.88 -7.68
N ILE A 95 -6.33 7.06 -6.65
CA ILE A 95 -5.00 6.47 -6.41
C ILE A 95 -4.66 5.55 -7.59
N PRO A 96 -3.45 5.65 -8.17
CA PRO A 96 -3.08 4.82 -9.30
C PRO A 96 -3.06 3.33 -8.94
N ARG A 97 -3.65 2.51 -9.81
CA ARG A 97 -3.62 1.05 -9.69
C ARG A 97 -2.24 0.51 -10.09
N LEU A 98 -1.30 0.57 -9.15
CA LEU A 98 0.06 0.08 -9.32
C LEU A 98 0.12 -1.45 -9.35
N ARG A 99 0.94 -1.99 -10.25
CA ARG A 99 1.24 -3.43 -10.29
C ARG A 99 2.05 -3.87 -9.07
N ALA A 100 2.10 -5.18 -8.83
CA ALA A 100 2.85 -5.77 -7.72
C ALA A 100 4.35 -5.39 -7.70
N ASP A 101 4.99 -5.33 -8.87
CA ASP A 101 6.40 -4.92 -9.00
C ASP A 101 6.59 -3.44 -8.66
N GLN A 102 5.67 -2.57 -9.08
CA GLN A 102 5.72 -1.14 -8.80
C GLN A 102 5.46 -0.81 -7.32
N LEU A 103 4.48 -1.47 -6.69
CA LEU A 103 4.23 -1.33 -5.25
C LEU A 103 5.45 -1.76 -4.44
N ARG A 104 6.09 -2.87 -4.85
CA ARG A 104 7.32 -3.36 -4.23
C ARG A 104 8.46 -2.38 -4.43
N GLU A 105 8.68 -1.89 -5.65
CA GLU A 105 9.72 -0.90 -5.97
C GLU A 105 9.58 0.33 -5.06
N TYR A 106 8.37 0.90 -4.99
CA TYR A 106 8.13 2.09 -4.15
C TYR A 106 8.33 1.80 -2.67
N LEU A 107 7.72 0.73 -2.14
CA LEU A 107 7.84 0.37 -0.72
C LEU A 107 9.30 0.06 -0.34
N THR A 108 10.03 -0.65 -1.19
CA THR A 108 11.45 -0.98 -0.97
C THR A 108 12.30 0.29 -0.91
N ALA A 109 12.16 1.21 -1.87
CA ALA A 109 12.91 2.47 -1.86
C ALA A 109 12.70 3.26 -0.56
N VAL A 110 11.44 3.38 -0.13
CA VAL A 110 11.09 4.07 1.13
C VAL A 110 11.65 3.33 2.35
N CYS A 111 11.57 2.00 2.38
CA CYS A 111 12.09 1.21 3.49
C CYS A 111 13.61 1.29 3.61
N ASP A 112 14.33 1.23 2.49
CA ASP A 112 15.78 1.34 2.42
C ASP A 112 16.27 2.70 2.96
N ASP A 113 15.43 3.74 2.84
CA ASP A 113 15.73 5.09 3.30
C ASP A 113 15.31 5.34 4.76
N VAL A 114 14.11 4.90 5.16
CA VAL A 114 13.56 5.18 6.49
C VAL A 114 14.21 4.33 7.59
N ILE A 115 14.57 3.07 7.30
CA ILE A 115 15.10 2.14 8.31
C ILE A 115 16.45 2.63 8.88
N PRO A 116 17.45 3.01 8.06
CA PRO A 116 18.70 3.56 8.59
C PRO A 116 18.49 4.83 9.40
N ARG A 117 17.59 5.73 8.97
CA ARG A 117 17.28 6.98 9.69
C ARG A 117 16.66 6.70 11.05
N LEU A 118 15.68 5.80 11.12
CA LEU A 118 15.06 5.41 12.40
C LEU A 118 16.08 4.78 13.36
N ARG A 119 17.06 4.02 12.85
CA ARG A 119 18.13 3.44 13.66
C ARG A 119 19.13 4.48 14.17
N ALA A 120 19.35 5.54 13.39
CA ALA A 120 20.27 6.63 13.74
C ALA A 120 19.62 7.75 14.57
N ALA A 121 18.29 7.83 14.57
CA ALA A 121 17.54 8.85 15.31
C ALA A 121 17.74 8.71 16.83
N ASP A 122 17.75 9.85 17.52
CA ASP A 122 17.73 9.85 18.97
C ASP A 122 16.40 9.25 19.50
N PRO A 123 16.37 8.75 20.75
CA PRO A 123 15.18 8.08 21.29
C PRO A 123 13.91 8.95 21.35
N GLU A 124 14.04 10.27 21.47
CA GLU A 124 12.88 11.17 21.48
C GLU A 124 12.27 11.29 20.08
N THR A 125 13.11 11.54 19.08
CA THR A 125 12.71 11.57 17.67
C THR A 125 12.10 10.24 17.23
N ALA A 126 12.73 9.11 17.57
CA ALA A 126 12.20 7.80 17.26
C ALA A 126 10.83 7.54 17.93
N ARG A 127 10.64 7.97 19.19
CA ARG A 127 9.35 7.86 19.89
C ARG A 127 8.25 8.68 19.23
N ARG A 128 8.56 9.88 18.73
CA ARG A 128 7.60 10.77 18.06
C ARG A 128 6.93 10.10 16.85
N HIS A 129 7.67 9.27 16.11
CA HIS A 129 7.19 8.61 14.90
C HIS A 129 6.77 7.14 15.11
N LYS A 130 6.91 6.62 16.33
CA LYS A 130 6.56 5.23 16.68
C LYS A 130 5.13 4.86 16.28
N GLY A 131 4.17 5.76 16.49
CA GLY A 131 2.76 5.51 16.17
C GLY A 131 2.53 5.19 14.69
N VAL A 132 3.21 5.93 13.80
CA VAL A 132 3.13 5.70 12.35
C VAL A 132 3.73 4.35 11.98
N VAL A 133 4.91 4.03 12.51
CA VAL A 133 5.58 2.75 12.25
C VAL A 133 4.75 1.57 12.78
N GLN A 134 4.18 1.68 13.98
CA GLN A 134 3.28 0.65 14.51
C GLN A 134 1.99 0.51 13.68
N GLY A 135 1.42 1.62 13.21
CA GLY A 135 0.28 1.62 12.30
C GLY A 135 0.57 0.87 11.01
N ALA A 136 1.74 1.10 10.40
CA ALA A 136 2.20 0.38 9.22
C ALA A 136 2.23 -1.14 9.43
N PHE A 137 2.69 -1.61 10.59
CA PHE A 137 2.64 -3.05 10.92
C PHE A 137 1.21 -3.56 11.14
N GLY A 138 0.30 -2.74 11.66
CA GLY A 138 -1.12 -3.09 11.82
C GLY A 138 -1.79 -3.45 10.49
N HIS A 139 -1.42 -2.76 9.41
CA HIS A 139 -1.94 -3.03 8.06
C HIS A 139 -1.51 -4.38 7.47
N LEU A 140 -0.47 -5.04 8.00
CA LEU A 140 -0.13 -6.41 7.57
C LEU A 140 -1.25 -7.41 7.87
N GLY A 141 -1.95 -7.22 9.00
CA GLY A 141 -3.13 -8.02 9.34
C GLY A 141 -4.29 -7.78 8.37
N GLU A 142 -4.51 -6.53 7.98
CA GLU A 142 -5.52 -6.14 7.00
C GLU A 142 -5.23 -6.76 5.63
N ILE A 143 -3.98 -6.67 5.14
CA ILE A 143 -3.56 -7.29 3.88
C ILE A 143 -3.79 -8.80 3.90
N ALA A 144 -3.45 -9.48 5.00
CA ALA A 144 -3.66 -10.92 5.14
C ALA A 144 -5.15 -11.29 5.13
N ALA A 145 -5.99 -10.49 5.80
CA ALA A 145 -7.44 -10.67 5.83
C ALA A 145 -8.06 -10.48 4.43
N LEU A 146 -7.71 -9.38 3.74
CA LEU A 146 -8.19 -9.08 2.38
C LEU A 146 -7.81 -10.19 1.40
N ARG A 147 -6.57 -10.69 1.47
CA ARG A 147 -6.12 -11.82 0.65
C ARG A 147 -6.95 -13.07 0.90
N THR A 148 -7.21 -13.41 2.16
CA THR A 148 -8.02 -14.58 2.53
C THR A 148 -9.44 -14.46 2.00
N LEU A 149 -10.04 -13.27 2.09
CA LEU A 149 -11.38 -13.01 1.55
C LEU A 149 -11.42 -13.17 0.03
N TYR A 150 -10.41 -12.65 -0.66
CA TYR A 150 -10.28 -12.80 -2.11
C TYR A 150 -10.17 -14.26 -2.54
N GLU A 151 -9.29 -15.04 -1.90
CA GLU A 151 -9.08 -16.45 -2.20
C GLU A 151 -10.36 -17.28 -1.99
N ARG A 152 -11.15 -16.95 -0.96
CA ARG A 152 -12.47 -17.58 -0.72
C ARG A 152 -13.48 -17.24 -1.81
N GLN A 153 -13.55 -15.98 -2.22
CA GLN A 153 -14.45 -15.54 -3.29
C GLN A 153 -14.10 -16.20 -4.63
N ALA A 154 -12.81 -16.34 -4.94
CA ALA A 154 -12.35 -16.98 -6.18
C ALA A 154 -12.55 -18.51 -6.20
N SER A 155 -12.78 -19.13 -5.04
CA SER A 155 -12.97 -20.58 -4.89
C SER A 155 -14.45 -21.00 -4.80
N GLY A 156 -15.37 -20.04 -4.66
CA GLY A 156 -16.82 -20.27 -4.59
C GLY A 156 -17.50 -19.95 -5.92
#